data_AF-A0A177NB75-F1
#
_entry.id   AF-A0A177NB75-F1
#
_cell.length_a   1.000
_cell.length_b   1.000
_cell.length_c   1.000
_cell.angle_alpha   90.00
_cell.angle_beta   90.00
_cell.angle_gamma   90.00
#
_symmetry.space_group_name_H-M   'P 1'
#
loop_
_entity.id
_entity.type
_entity.pdbx_description
1 polymer ?
#
loop_
_entity_poly.entity_id
_entity_poly.type
_entity_poly.pdbx_seq_one_letter_code
_entity_poly.pdbx_strand_id
1 'polypeptide(L)' 'MPENISNNALILALLSLNGEIAIQKDYLESDEIPEDEVADEEEVLDDLEQAFMEFVDVYKARALADKSLPSLDELLAGEA' A
#
# COMPACT_ATOMS: atom_id res chain seq x y z
N MET A 1 -21.60 -8.77 -7.00
CA MET A 1 -20.62 -9.32 -6.03
C MET A 1 -19.28 -8.78 -6.46
N PRO A 2 -18.55 -7.99 -5.64
CA PRO A 2 -17.14 -7.81 -5.96
C PRO A 2 -16.54 -9.22 -5.96
N GLU A 3 -15.94 -9.61 -7.09
CA GLU A 3 -15.32 -10.91 -7.21
C GLU A 3 -14.35 -11.08 -6.04
N ASN A 4 -14.48 -12.18 -5.32
CA ASN A 4 -13.81 -12.36 -4.03
C ASN A 4 -12.30 -12.45 -4.29
N ILE A 5 -11.56 -11.35 -4.09
CA ILE A 5 -10.12 -11.31 -4.36
C ILE A 5 -9.43 -12.38 -3.53
N SER A 6 -8.46 -13.11 -4.07
CA SER A 6 -7.75 -14.15 -3.31
C SER A 6 -6.85 -13.52 -2.24
N ASN A 7 -6.51 -14.27 -1.18
CA ASN A 7 -5.53 -13.79 -0.18
C ASN A 7 -4.19 -13.45 -0.82
N ASN A 8 -3.78 -14.23 -1.83
CA ASN A 8 -2.56 -13.95 -2.59
C ASN A 8 -2.64 -12.63 -3.37
N ALA A 9 -3.76 -12.37 -4.05
CA ALA A 9 -3.96 -11.11 -4.77
C ALA A 9 -3.97 -9.91 -3.82
N LEU A 10 -4.60 -10.05 -2.65
CA LEU A 10 -4.60 -9.02 -1.61
C LEU A 10 -3.20 -8.75 -1.05
N ILE A 11 -2.42 -9.81 -0.80
CA ILE A 11 -1.03 -9.69 -0.36
C ILE A 11 -0.18 -8.95 -1.38
N LEU A 12 -0.26 -9.37 -2.66
CA LEU A 12 0.51 -8.72 -3.72
C LEU A 12 0.14 -7.24 -3.87
N ALA A 13 -1.15 -6.91 -3.76
CA ALA A 13 -1.60 -5.52 -3.81
C ALA A 13 -1.08 -4.70 -2.63
N LEU A 14 -1.07 -5.24 -1.40
CA LEU A 14 -0.50 -4.57 -0.24
C LEU A 14 0.99 -4.27 -0.41
N LEU A 15 1.75 -5.27 -0.85
CA LEU A 15 3.19 -5.13 -1.10
C LEU A 15 3.48 -4.10 -2.20
N SER A 16 2.74 -4.17 -3.32
CA SER A 16 2.88 -3.19 -4.40
C SER A 16 2.55 -1.77 -3.96
N LEU A 17 1.47 -1.57 -3.20
CA LEU A 17 1.10 -0.25 -2.67
C LEU A 17 2.14 0.27 -1.66
N ASN A 18 2.66 -0.59 -0.79
CA ASN A 18 3.72 -0.23 0.15
C ASN A 18 4.99 0.25 -0.58
N GLY A 19 5.41 -0.47 -1.61
CA GLY A 19 6.53 -0.08 -2.46
C GLY A 19 6.28 1.23 -3.22
N GLU A 20 5.08 1.41 -3.79
CA GLU A 20 4.74 2.64 -4.52
C GLU A 20 4.70 3.87 -3.60
N ILE A 21 4.17 3.73 -2.38
CA ILE A 21 4.20 4.79 -1.36
C ILE A 21 5.65 5.20 -1.03
N ALA A 22 6.55 4.22 -0.90
CA ALA A 22 7.96 4.51 -0.65
C ALA A 22 8.60 5.26 -1.83
N ILE A 23 8.34 4.83 -3.07
CA ILE A 23 8.83 5.49 -4.29
C ILE A 23 8.29 6.92 -4.40
N GLN A 24 6.99 7.12 -4.14
CA GLN A 24 6.37 8.44 -4.23
C GLN A 24 6.93 9.40 -3.17
N LYS A 25 7.19 8.90 -1.95
CA LYS A 25 7.87 9.68 -0.90
C LYS A 25 9.29 10.06 -1.31
N ASP A 26 10.05 9.10 -1.83
CA ASP A 26 11.41 9.37 -2.32
C ASP A 26 11.40 10.40 -3.47
N TYR A 27 10.39 10.38 -4.35
CA TYR A 27 10.22 11.36 -5.43
C TYR A 27 9.87 12.76 -4.90
N LEU A 28 8.95 12.84 -3.93
CA LEU A 28 8.62 14.10 -3.25
C LEU A 28 9.83 14.71 -2.51
N GLU A 29 10.77 13.89 -2.06
CA GLU A 29 12.00 14.32 -1.38
C GLU A 29 13.17 14.59 -2.34
N SER A 30 13.08 14.29 -3.64
CA SER A 30 14.22 14.31 -4.56
C SER A 30 14.60 15.70 -5.11
N ASP A 31 13.81 16.75 -4.82
CA ASP A 31 13.89 18.07 -5.45
C ASP A 31 13.75 18.05 -7.00
N GLU A 32 13.29 16.95 -7.59
CA GLU A 32 13.14 16.80 -9.05
C GLU A 32 11.77 17.28 -9.58
N ILE A 33 10.82 17.55 -8.67
CA ILE A 33 9.45 17.95 -9.01
C ILE A 33 9.38 19.48 -9.20
N PRO A 34 8.81 19.97 -10.32
CA PRO A 34 8.51 21.39 -10.49
C PRO A 34 7.60 21.91 -9.36
N GLU A 35 7.85 23.13 -8.86
CA GLU A 35 7.08 23.70 -7.73
C GLU A 35 5.56 23.73 -7.97
N ASP A 36 5.13 23.85 -9.23
CA ASP A 36 3.72 23.86 -9.63
C ASP A 36 3.08 22.47 -9.73
N GLU A 37 3.88 21.40 -9.69
CA GLU A 37 3.41 20.00 -9.76
C GLU A 37 3.48 19.31 -8.38
N VAL A 38 4.17 19.86 -7.39
CA VAL A 38 4.32 19.27 -6.04
C VAL A 38 2.97 18.93 -5.39
N ALA A 39 1.99 19.84 -5.50
CA ALA A 39 0.67 19.63 -4.89
C ALA A 39 -0.08 18.45 -5.53
N ASP A 40 0.10 18.22 -6.83
CA ASP A 40 -0.52 17.10 -7.54
C ASP A 40 0.15 15.78 -7.11
N GLU A 41 1.47 15.78 -6.93
CA GLU A 41 2.23 14.61 -6.46
C GLU A 41 1.96 14.27 -4.98
N GLU A 42 1.65 15.27 -4.15
CA GLU A 42 1.15 15.07 -2.77
C GLU A 42 -0.24 14.43 -2.77
N GLU A 43 -1.15 14.84 -3.67
CA GLU A 43 -2.49 14.23 -3.82
C GLU A 43 -2.37 12.75 -4.25
N VAL A 44 -1.43 12.43 -5.15
CA VAL A 44 -1.14 11.03 -5.53
C VAL A 44 -0.69 10.21 -4.31
N LEU A 45 0.18 10.76 -3.47
CA LEU A 45 0.61 10.08 -2.24
C LEU A 45 -0.58 9.82 -1.29
N ASP A 46 -1.44 10.81 -1.09
CA ASP A 46 -2.63 10.67 -0.24
C ASP A 46 -3.56 9.56 -0.74
N ASP A 47 -3.80 9.49 -2.05
CA ASP A 47 -4.61 8.44 -2.68
C ASP A 47 -3.99 7.04 -2.50
N LEU A 48 -2.66 6.93 -2.65
CA LEU A 48 -1.93 5.67 -2.44
C LEU A 48 -2.01 5.20 -0.98
N GLU A 49 -1.81 6.12 -0.02
CA GLU A 49 -1.91 5.82 1.41
C GLU A 49 -3.33 5.41 1.80
N GLN A 50 -4.35 6.10 1.26
CA GLN A 50 -5.74 5.73 1.49
C GLN A 50 -6.03 4.32 0.95
N ALA A 51 -5.65 4.04 -0.30
CA ALA A 51 -5.85 2.73 -0.91
C ALA A 51 -5.14 1.63 -0.10
N PHE A 52 -3.92 1.88 0.36
CA PHE A 52 -3.19 0.95 1.21
C PHE A 52 -3.94 0.63 2.50
N MET A 53 -4.47 1.65 3.19
CA MET A 53 -5.24 1.47 4.42
C MET A 53 -6.52 0.65 4.21
N GLU A 54 -7.22 0.85 3.09
CA GLU A 54 -8.39 0.03 2.74
C GLU A 54 -8.01 -1.45 2.56
N PHE A 55 -6.89 -1.73 1.89
CA PHE A 55 -6.38 -3.10 1.71
C PHE A 55 -5.90 -3.70 3.04
N VAL A 56 -5.29 -2.90 3.92
CA VAL A 56 -4.86 -3.32 5.26
C VAL A 56 -6.06 -3.79 6.08
N ASP A 57 -7.18 -3.07 6.03
CA ASP A 57 -8.39 -3.42 6.78
C ASP A 57 -8.99 -4.74 6.27
N VAL A 58 -9.03 -4.95 4.95
CA VAL A 58 -9.46 -6.22 4.36
C VAL A 58 -8.53 -7.37 4.77
N TYR A 59 -7.22 -7.13 4.80
CA TYR A 59 -6.23 -8.13 5.17
C TYR A 59 -6.33 -8.51 6.65
N LYS A 60 -6.45 -7.53 7.54
CA LYS A 60 -6.64 -7.76 8.98
C LYS A 60 -7.88 -8.62 9.23
N ALA A 61 -8.99 -8.33 8.56
CA ALA A 61 -10.21 -9.14 8.67
C ALA A 61 -9.97 -10.60 8.23
N ARG A 62 -9.18 -10.83 7.18
CA ARG A 62 -8.83 -12.17 6.68
C ARG A 62 -7.84 -12.90 7.59
N ALA A 63 -6.80 -12.25 8.09
CA ALA A 63 -5.83 -12.84 9.04
C ALA A 63 -6.48 -13.16 10.41
N LEU A 64 -7.56 -12.45 10.77
CA LEU A 64 -8.38 -12.84 11.91
C LEU A 64 -9.09 -14.18 11.68
N ALA A 65 -9.57 -14.45 10.47
CA ALA A 65 -10.30 -15.66 10.09
C ALA A 65 -9.39 -16.83 9.67
N ASP A 66 -8.23 -16.55 9.06
CA ASP A 66 -7.27 -17.51 8.55
C ASP A 66 -5.89 -17.29 9.20
N LYS A 67 -5.55 -18.17 10.14
CA LYS A 67 -4.30 -18.12 10.92
C LYS A 67 -3.07 -18.62 10.16
N SER A 68 -3.24 -19.06 8.91
CA SER A 68 -2.10 -19.39 8.04
C SER A 68 -1.49 -18.16 7.35
N LEU A 69 -2.19 -17.02 7.36
CA LEU A 69 -1.67 -15.77 6.85
C LEU A 69 -0.65 -15.18 7.84
N PRO A 70 0.45 -14.56 7.34
CA PRO A 70 1.40 -13.87 8.20
C PRO A 70 0.75 -12.66 8.89
N SER A 71 1.40 -12.14 9.93
CA SER A 71 1.03 -10.83 10.46
C SER A 71 1.35 -9.73 9.44
N LEU A 72 0.69 -8.58 9.59
CA LEU A 72 0.96 -7.44 8.71
C LEU A 72 2.42 -6.97 8.85
N ASP A 73 2.96 -6.96 10.06
CA ASP A 73 4.35 -6.58 10.31
C ASP A 73 5.32 -7.54 9.63
N GLU A 74 5.09 -8.86 9.71
CA GLU A 74 5.90 -9.86 8.99
C GLU A 74 5.78 -9.71 7.47
N LEU A 75 4.60 -9.34 6.97
CA LEU A 75 4.37 -9.15 5.55
C LEU A 75 5.16 -7.95 5.01
N LEU A 76 5.10 -6.81 5.71
CA LEU A 76 5.72 -5.56 5.26
C LEU A 76 7.21 -5.46 5.61
N ALA A 77 7.69 -6.19 6.62
CA ALA A 77 9.11 -6.26 6.94
C ALA A 77 9.96 -6.98 5.88
N GLY A 78 9.33 -7.73 4.97
CA GLY A 78 10.01 -8.46 3.89
C GLY A 78 10.51 -7.58 2.73
N GLU A 79 10.15 -6.29 2.71
CA GLU A 79 10.54 -5.32 1.68
C GLU A 79 11.60 -4.30 2.14
N ALA A 80 12.10 -4.42 3.39
CA ALA A 80 13.10 -3.53 3.97
C ALA A 80 14.55 -3.90 3.62
#